data_AF-A0A0D3K6L7-F1
#
_entry.id   AF-A0A0D3K6L7-F1
#
_cell.length_a   1.000
_cell.length_b   1.000
_cell.length_c   1.000
_cell.angle_alpha   90.00
_cell.angle_beta   90.00
_cell.angle_gamma   90.00
#
_symmetry.space_group_name_H-M   'P 1'
#
loop_
_entity.id
_entity.type
_entity.pdbx_description
1 polymer ?
#
loop_
_entity_poly.entity_id
_entity_poly.type
_entity_poly.pdbx_seq_one_letter_code
_entity_poly.pdbx_strand_id
1 'polypeptide(L)'
;MAESEPSAAEALKTEGNKLFQAAGLAAAGGGRACRYHEAVEKYNDAIELSSEAPARRTMTRIQIQTRSRVPAYYTNRAFCHLKLENHGLAIADATVALELDRTFAYYRRGSALMALGKCKEALKDFKAAREAAERRTRCPRLEWPLTHEQALEVAQWLKRCEKLHHKYVFEVLEELPSLVDVPIPEGSHINENPYLFNGDFVDRGSFSVEVVALYPKHLHLTRGNHETLNMNKVYGFEGEVKHKYSAQMFNLFTEVFHVLPLAYCLGEEVLVVHGGLFSRDDVTLDEIRAVDRRREPPDEGIMSELLWSDPQPAPGRAPSKRGVGLSFGPDVTANFLERNGLKLVVRSHEVKDAGYEVEAGGKLVTVFSAPNYCDQMGNKGALLRFDSNCDYVVKQFEAVPHPTHVRAMQYAGGMGGLFGL
;
A
#
# COMPACT_ATOMS: atom_id res chain seq x y z
N MET A 1 14.13 13.38 17.09
CA MET A 1 14.16 14.87 17.04
C MET A 1 12.99 15.37 17.87
N ALA A 2 13.06 16.57 18.45
CA ALA A 2 11.88 17.17 19.07
C ALA A 2 10.85 17.54 17.98
N GLU A 3 9.56 17.41 18.29
CA GLU A 3 8.51 18.02 17.46
C GLU A 3 8.63 19.55 17.59
N SER A 4 8.79 20.25 16.48
CA SER A 4 8.86 21.72 16.52
C SER A 4 7.48 22.29 16.83
N GLU A 5 7.36 23.06 17.91
CA GLU A 5 6.08 23.67 18.30
C GLU A 5 5.43 24.44 17.14
N PRO A 6 4.11 24.31 16.94
CA PRO A 6 3.42 25.03 15.87
C PRO A 6 3.51 26.54 16.12
N SER A 7 3.86 27.31 15.10
CA SER A 7 3.95 28.77 15.21
C SER A 7 2.60 29.38 15.64
N ALA A 8 2.63 30.53 16.31
CA ALA A 8 1.42 31.14 16.88
C ALA A 8 0.28 31.31 15.85
N ALA A 9 0.60 31.68 14.61
CA ALA A 9 -0.38 31.77 13.52
C ALA A 9 -0.97 30.41 13.11
N GLU A 10 -0.19 29.33 13.16
CA GLU A 10 -0.63 27.97 12.85
C GLU A 10 -1.49 27.38 13.99
N ALA A 11 -1.16 27.72 15.25
CA ALA A 11 -2.01 27.42 16.40
C ALA A 11 -3.37 28.13 16.31
N LEU A 12 -3.40 29.43 15.98
CA LEU A 12 -4.61 30.22 15.77
C LEU A 12 -5.46 29.69 14.61
N LYS A 13 -4.86 29.32 13.46
CA LYS A 13 -5.58 28.61 12.39
C LYS A 13 -6.20 27.30 12.90
N THR A 14 -5.49 26.55 13.72
CA THR A 14 -5.96 25.27 14.26
C THR A 14 -7.13 25.48 15.22
N GLU A 15 -7.12 26.54 16.02
CA GLU A 15 -8.24 26.96 16.86
C GLU A 15 -9.46 27.41 16.01
N GLY A 16 -9.24 28.28 15.01
CA GLY A 16 -10.27 28.70 14.06
C GLY A 16 -10.90 27.52 13.30
N ASN A 17 -10.10 26.51 12.92
CA ASN A 17 -10.59 25.28 12.30
C ASN A 17 -11.50 24.47 13.25
N LYS A 18 -11.17 24.37 14.54
CA LYS A 18 -11.99 23.69 15.55
C LYS A 18 -13.32 24.44 15.76
N LEU A 19 -13.29 25.76 15.87
CA LEU A 19 -14.47 26.62 15.98
C LEU A 19 -15.38 26.49 14.74
N PHE A 20 -14.79 26.51 13.55
CA PHE A 20 -15.48 26.28 12.28
C PHE A 20 -16.17 24.91 12.21
N GLN A 21 -15.50 23.83 12.65
CA GLN A 21 -16.08 22.49 12.70
C GLN A 21 -17.22 22.41 13.72
N ALA A 22 -17.03 22.95 14.92
CA ALA A 22 -18.06 23.02 15.96
C ALA A 22 -19.29 23.82 15.51
N ALA A 23 -19.11 24.91 14.76
CA ALA A 23 -20.21 25.66 14.14
C ALA A 23 -20.98 24.84 13.09
N GLY A 24 -20.29 24.00 12.31
CA GLY A 24 -20.92 23.09 11.35
C GLY A 24 -21.81 22.02 12.01
N LEU A 25 -21.44 21.56 13.21
CA LEU A 25 -22.19 20.56 13.99
C LEU A 25 -23.28 21.17 14.89
N ALA A 26 -23.17 22.46 15.25
CA ALA A 26 -24.15 23.14 16.08
C ALA A 26 -25.51 23.30 15.38
N ALA A 27 -26.61 23.21 16.13
CA ALA A 27 -27.96 23.50 15.65
C ALA A 27 -28.10 24.93 15.09
N ALA A 28 -29.10 25.16 14.24
CA ALA A 28 -29.33 26.47 13.63
C ALA A 28 -29.79 27.51 14.67
N GLY A 29 -29.10 28.64 14.74
CA GLY A 29 -29.37 29.72 15.70
C GLY A 29 -28.12 30.56 15.99
N GLY A 30 -28.23 31.52 16.93
CA GLY A 30 -27.15 32.47 17.23
C GLY A 30 -25.81 31.81 17.60
N GLY A 31 -25.83 30.68 18.32
CA GLY A 31 -24.63 29.92 18.68
C GLY A 31 -23.89 29.27 17.50
N ARG A 32 -24.49 29.20 16.30
CA ARG A 32 -23.80 28.80 15.06
C ARG A 32 -23.05 30.00 14.46
N ALA A 33 -23.71 31.15 14.36
CA ALA A 33 -23.10 32.37 13.83
C ALA A 33 -21.95 32.88 14.71
N CYS A 34 -22.13 32.88 16.03
CA CYS A 34 -21.11 33.30 17.00
C CYS A 34 -19.77 32.59 16.79
N ARG A 35 -19.80 31.25 16.67
CA ARG A 35 -18.60 30.42 16.41
C ARG A 35 -17.96 30.66 15.03
N TYR A 36 -18.73 31.05 14.02
CA TYR A 36 -18.14 31.47 12.72
C TYR A 36 -17.49 32.86 12.81
N HIS A 37 -18.01 33.77 13.64
CA HIS A 37 -17.34 35.04 13.94
C HIS A 37 -16.04 34.82 14.74
N GLU A 38 -16.09 34.01 15.79
CA GLU A 38 -14.89 33.60 16.56
C GLU A 38 -13.82 32.98 15.64
N ALA A 39 -14.23 32.09 14.72
CA ALA A 39 -13.32 31.51 13.72
C ALA A 39 -12.73 32.57 12.77
N VAL A 40 -13.51 33.56 12.34
CA VAL A 40 -13.02 34.69 11.50
C VAL A 40 -11.94 35.48 12.23
N GLU A 41 -12.13 35.82 13.50
CA GLU A 41 -11.11 36.56 14.26
C GLU A 41 -9.82 35.74 14.44
N LYS A 42 -9.91 34.43 14.72
CA LYS A 42 -8.72 33.56 14.76
C LYS A 42 -7.97 33.49 13.43
N TYR A 43 -8.65 33.62 12.29
CA TYR A 43 -7.99 33.76 10.99
C TYR A 43 -7.48 35.18 10.73
N ASN A 44 -8.06 36.24 11.32
CA ASN A 44 -7.52 37.59 11.30
C ASN A 44 -6.17 37.63 12.03
N ASP A 45 -6.13 37.17 13.29
CA ASP A 45 -4.94 37.10 14.12
C ASP A 45 -3.81 36.31 13.42
N ALA A 46 -4.14 35.17 12.83
CA ALA A 46 -3.19 34.35 12.07
C ALA A 46 -2.63 35.06 10.82
N ILE A 47 -3.43 35.88 10.13
CA ILE A 47 -3.00 36.67 8.96
C ILE A 47 -2.11 37.84 9.37
N GLU A 48 -2.40 38.52 10.49
CA GLU A 48 -1.55 39.60 10.99
C GLU A 48 -0.19 39.09 11.48
N LEU A 49 -0.18 38.03 12.30
CA LEU A 49 1.04 37.40 12.82
C LEU A 49 1.93 36.73 11.75
N SER A 50 1.41 36.49 10.54
CA SER A 50 2.16 35.93 9.41
C SER A 50 2.43 36.95 8.30
N SER A 51 2.40 38.24 8.65
CA SER A 51 2.75 39.34 7.73
C SER A 51 4.10 39.97 8.08
N GLU A 52 4.95 40.16 7.07
CA GLU A 52 6.35 40.61 7.23
C GLU A 52 6.50 42.14 7.46
N ALA A 53 5.40 42.89 7.60
CA ALA A 53 5.41 44.36 7.61
C ALA A 53 4.56 44.97 8.74
N PRO A 54 5.12 45.87 9.58
CA PRO A 54 4.38 46.50 10.67
C PRO A 54 3.26 47.42 10.16
N ALA A 55 2.07 47.30 10.77
CA ALA A 55 0.86 47.97 10.30
C ALA A 55 0.91 49.51 10.47
N ARG A 56 1.02 50.25 9.37
CA ARG A 56 0.73 51.69 9.37
C ARG A 56 -0.78 51.92 9.57
N ARG A 57 -1.13 52.77 10.55
CA ARG A 57 -2.51 53.08 11.01
C ARG A 57 -3.46 53.73 9.98
N THR A 58 -3.01 53.98 8.75
CA THR A 58 -3.75 54.72 7.71
C THR A 58 -4.20 53.87 6.51
N MET A 59 -4.03 52.55 6.54
CA MET A 59 -4.54 51.65 5.50
C MET A 59 -6.03 51.32 5.70
N THR A 60 -6.77 51.24 4.60
CA THR A 60 -8.18 50.81 4.59
C THR A 60 -8.30 49.29 4.75
N ARG A 61 -9.46 48.80 5.22
CA ARG A 61 -9.71 47.37 5.51
C ARG A 61 -9.37 46.42 4.35
N ILE A 62 -9.54 46.87 3.10
CA ILE A 62 -9.24 46.10 1.89
C ILE A 62 -7.71 45.94 1.69
N GLN A 63 -6.92 46.97 2.01
CA GLN A 63 -5.45 46.96 1.89
C GLN A 63 -4.74 46.09 2.94
N ILE A 64 -5.49 45.48 3.87
CA ILE A 64 -4.97 44.53 4.86
C ILE A 64 -4.91 43.11 4.27
N GLN A 65 -5.70 42.80 3.23
CA GLN A 65 -5.93 41.43 2.78
C GLN A 65 -4.77 40.80 2.00
N THR A 66 -3.77 41.55 1.52
CA THR A 66 -2.64 41.01 0.72
C THR A 66 -1.33 40.87 1.52
N ARG A 67 -1.41 40.49 2.80
CA ARG A 67 -0.29 40.61 3.77
C ARG A 67 0.39 39.32 4.19
N SER A 68 -0.37 38.26 4.46
CA SER A 68 0.16 36.91 4.70
C SER A 68 0.33 36.16 3.38
N ARG A 69 1.41 35.39 3.25
CA ARG A 69 1.65 34.50 2.09
C ARG A 69 0.98 33.12 2.23
N VAL A 70 0.21 32.88 3.30
CA VAL A 70 -0.41 31.57 3.58
C VAL A 70 -1.85 31.52 3.04
N PRO A 71 -2.12 30.89 1.88
CA PRO A 71 -3.46 30.88 1.29
C PRO A 71 -4.53 30.22 2.15
N ALA A 72 -4.15 29.30 3.05
CA ALA A 72 -5.07 28.53 3.87
C ALA A 72 -5.93 29.41 4.80
N TYR A 73 -5.36 30.50 5.33
CA TYR A 73 -6.08 31.39 6.24
C TYR A 73 -7.22 32.12 5.51
N TYR A 74 -6.94 32.80 4.40
CA TYR A 74 -7.95 33.44 3.55
C TYR A 74 -8.96 32.43 3.02
N THR A 75 -8.51 31.25 2.58
CA THR A 75 -9.39 30.20 2.06
C THR A 75 -10.43 29.77 3.09
N ASN A 76 -10.06 29.68 4.38
CA ASN A 76 -10.97 29.30 5.45
C ASN A 76 -11.81 30.46 5.98
N ARG A 77 -11.23 31.66 6.09
CA ARG A 77 -11.96 32.89 6.45
C ARG A 77 -13.04 33.23 5.41
N ALA A 78 -12.75 33.11 4.12
CA ALA A 78 -13.72 33.22 3.04
C ALA A 78 -14.92 32.27 3.21
N PHE A 79 -14.70 31.05 3.72
CA PHE A 79 -15.76 30.08 3.92
C PHE A 79 -16.58 30.36 5.18
N CYS A 80 -15.97 30.93 6.22
CA CYS A 80 -16.72 31.46 7.37
C CYS A 80 -17.57 32.67 6.94
N HIS A 81 -17.02 33.58 6.12
CA HIS A 81 -17.79 34.67 5.52
C HIS A 81 -18.94 34.18 4.64
N LEU A 82 -18.78 33.09 3.87
CA LEU A 82 -19.89 32.43 3.15
C LEU A 82 -21.00 31.94 4.09
N LYS A 83 -20.65 31.39 5.26
CA LYS A 83 -21.60 30.90 6.27
C LYS A 83 -22.21 32.01 7.15
N LEU A 84 -21.66 33.22 7.07
CA LEU A 84 -22.16 34.45 7.68
C LEU A 84 -22.78 35.40 6.64
N GLU A 85 -23.07 34.92 5.41
CA GLU A 85 -23.67 35.70 4.29
C GLU A 85 -22.88 36.96 3.90
N ASN A 86 -21.63 37.08 4.35
CA ASN A 86 -20.69 38.17 4.09
C ASN A 86 -20.01 37.99 2.72
N HIS A 87 -20.81 37.84 1.66
CA HIS A 87 -20.35 37.41 0.34
C HIS A 87 -19.27 38.31 -0.28
N GLY A 88 -19.31 39.63 -0.03
CA GLY A 88 -18.27 40.56 -0.49
C GLY A 88 -16.89 40.27 0.12
N LEU A 89 -16.82 39.99 1.42
CA LEU A 89 -15.57 39.61 2.11
C LEU A 89 -15.08 38.23 1.64
N ALA A 90 -16.01 37.29 1.42
CA ALA A 90 -15.70 35.97 0.87
C ALA A 90 -15.08 36.05 -0.54
N ILE A 91 -15.53 36.97 -1.40
CA ILE A 91 -14.95 37.20 -2.73
C ILE A 91 -13.53 37.77 -2.65
N ALA A 92 -13.29 38.72 -1.75
CA ALA A 92 -11.98 39.33 -1.57
C ALA A 92 -10.95 38.32 -1.06
N ASP A 93 -11.26 37.61 0.04
CA ASP A 93 -10.38 36.56 0.58
C ASP A 93 -10.14 35.42 -0.41
N ALA A 94 -11.17 34.97 -1.13
CA ALA A 94 -11.01 33.93 -2.13
C ALA A 94 -10.24 34.40 -3.38
N THR A 95 -10.16 35.71 -3.64
CA THR A 95 -9.33 36.26 -4.71
C THR A 95 -7.86 36.29 -4.31
N VAL A 96 -7.53 36.77 -3.09
CA VAL A 96 -6.16 36.68 -2.56
C VAL A 96 -5.69 35.22 -2.47
N ALA A 97 -6.56 34.29 -2.07
CA ALA A 97 -6.23 32.87 -2.08
C ALA A 97 -5.90 32.34 -3.48
N LEU A 98 -6.51 32.86 -4.54
CA LEU A 98 -6.20 32.49 -5.93
C LEU A 98 -4.91 33.15 -6.45
N GLU A 99 -4.59 34.37 -6.01
CA GLU A 99 -3.29 35.01 -6.26
C GLU A 99 -2.14 34.23 -5.59
N LEU A 100 -2.44 33.51 -4.50
CA LEU A 100 -1.57 32.57 -3.81
C LEU A 100 -1.74 31.09 -4.29
N ASP A 101 -2.14 30.89 -5.56
CA ASP A 101 -2.34 29.62 -6.26
C ASP A 101 -3.20 28.54 -5.55
N ARG A 102 -4.11 28.96 -4.67
CA ARG A 102 -5.01 28.04 -3.97
C ARG A 102 -6.27 27.79 -4.79
N THR A 103 -6.13 27.01 -5.85
CA THR A 103 -7.21 26.65 -6.80
C THR A 103 -8.56 26.26 -6.17
N PHE A 104 -8.60 25.66 -4.98
CA PHE A 104 -9.85 25.37 -4.25
C PHE A 104 -10.69 26.64 -3.91
N ALA A 105 -10.07 27.81 -3.86
CA ALA A 105 -10.75 29.08 -3.65
C ALA A 105 -11.65 29.50 -4.84
N TYR A 106 -11.46 28.95 -6.05
CA TYR A 106 -12.40 29.14 -7.17
C TYR A 106 -13.82 28.74 -6.76
N TYR A 107 -14.00 27.57 -6.13
CA TYR A 107 -15.31 27.12 -5.67
C TYR A 107 -15.91 28.06 -4.62
N ARG A 108 -15.08 28.59 -3.71
CA ARG A 108 -15.50 29.49 -2.62
C ARG A 108 -15.87 30.89 -3.16
N ARG A 109 -15.14 31.42 -4.15
CA ARG A 109 -15.51 32.67 -4.84
C ARG A 109 -16.76 32.50 -5.71
N GLY A 110 -16.84 31.42 -6.50
CA GLY A 110 -18.02 31.08 -7.30
C GLY A 110 -19.30 30.95 -6.47
N SER A 111 -19.20 30.35 -5.27
CA SER A 111 -20.32 30.28 -4.32
C SER A 111 -20.81 31.66 -3.85
N ALA A 112 -19.89 32.58 -3.54
CA ALA A 112 -20.23 33.93 -3.10
C ALA A 112 -20.81 34.77 -4.25
N LEU A 113 -20.26 34.63 -5.45
CA LEU A 113 -20.78 35.25 -6.67
C LEU A 113 -22.20 34.76 -7.01
N MET A 114 -22.47 33.46 -6.85
CA MET A 114 -23.80 32.88 -7.06
C MET A 114 -24.83 33.45 -6.07
N ALA A 115 -24.47 33.56 -4.79
CA ALA A 115 -25.36 34.16 -3.77
C ALA A 115 -25.66 35.64 -4.02
N LEU A 116 -24.75 36.38 -4.69
CA LEU A 116 -24.96 37.74 -5.16
C LEU A 116 -25.62 37.84 -6.56
N GLY A 117 -26.16 36.73 -7.10
CA GLY A 117 -26.81 36.70 -8.42
C GLY A 117 -25.87 36.87 -9.61
N LYS A 118 -24.55 36.91 -9.40
CA LYS A 118 -23.51 37.08 -10.44
C LYS A 118 -23.22 35.76 -11.19
N CYS A 119 -24.27 35.11 -11.69
CA CYS A 119 -24.23 33.75 -12.24
C CYS A 119 -23.19 33.55 -13.36
N LYS A 120 -22.92 34.59 -14.18
CA LYS A 120 -21.89 34.53 -15.25
C LYS A 120 -20.46 34.46 -14.70
N GLU A 121 -20.17 35.22 -13.64
CA GLU A 121 -18.87 35.20 -12.97
C GLU A 121 -18.71 33.89 -12.18
N ALA A 122 -19.76 33.47 -11.47
CA ALA A 122 -19.80 32.21 -10.75
C ALA A 122 -19.55 30.99 -11.66
N LEU A 123 -20.16 30.94 -12.85
CA LEU A 123 -19.95 29.87 -13.82
C LEU A 123 -18.50 29.79 -14.34
N LYS A 124 -17.80 30.94 -14.48
CA LYS A 124 -16.38 30.96 -14.84
C LYS A 124 -15.53 30.32 -13.73
N ASP A 125 -15.77 30.70 -12.48
CA ASP A 125 -15.06 30.14 -11.33
C ASP A 125 -15.38 28.66 -11.12
N PHE A 126 -16.63 28.20 -11.28
CA PHE A 126 -16.96 26.78 -11.19
C PHE A 126 -16.32 25.94 -12.31
N LYS A 127 -16.18 26.47 -13.53
CA LYS A 127 -15.40 25.80 -14.59
C LYS A 127 -13.92 25.71 -14.22
N ALA A 128 -13.32 26.80 -13.73
CA ALA A 128 -11.92 26.80 -13.29
C ALA A 128 -11.67 25.85 -12.10
N ALA A 129 -12.62 25.74 -11.16
CA ALA A 129 -12.58 24.76 -10.07
C ALA A 129 -12.62 23.33 -10.59
N ARG A 130 -13.47 23.04 -11.59
CA ARG A 130 -13.57 21.72 -12.23
C ARG A 130 -12.28 21.36 -12.98
N GLU A 131 -11.75 22.27 -13.80
CA GLU A 131 -10.47 22.08 -14.50
C GLU A 131 -9.30 21.88 -13.53
N ALA A 132 -9.28 22.59 -12.39
CA ALA A 132 -8.23 22.41 -11.39
C ALA A 132 -8.32 21.04 -10.69
N ALA A 133 -9.53 20.52 -10.46
CA ALA A 133 -9.74 19.16 -9.98
C ALA A 133 -9.32 18.13 -11.04
N GLU A 134 -9.72 18.31 -12.30
CA GLU A 134 -9.34 17.47 -13.44
C GLU A 134 -7.80 17.39 -13.58
N ARG A 135 -7.10 18.54 -13.54
CA ARG A 135 -5.64 18.62 -13.54
C ARG A 135 -5.02 17.90 -12.34
N ARG A 136 -5.56 18.07 -11.13
CA ARG A 136 -5.10 17.35 -9.93
C ARG A 136 -5.25 15.82 -10.07
N THR A 137 -6.26 15.35 -10.82
CA THR A 137 -6.52 13.92 -11.07
C THR A 137 -5.80 13.33 -12.30
N ARG A 138 -5.05 14.13 -13.06
CA ARG A 138 -4.33 13.68 -14.26
C ARG A 138 -3.04 12.96 -13.86
N CYS A 139 -2.83 11.75 -14.37
CA CYS A 139 -1.64 10.93 -14.07
C CYS A 139 -0.34 11.65 -14.51
N PRO A 140 0.77 11.56 -13.74
CA PRO A 140 2.09 11.99 -14.19
C PRO A 140 2.47 11.32 -15.52
N ARG A 141 3.20 12.03 -16.37
CA ARG A 141 3.69 11.48 -17.65
C ARG A 141 5.02 10.78 -17.39
N LEU A 142 4.95 9.47 -17.19
CA LEU A 142 6.11 8.63 -16.88
C LEU A 142 6.84 8.21 -18.15
N GLU A 143 8.16 8.29 -18.11
CA GLU A 143 9.09 7.74 -19.09
C GLU A 143 10.12 6.90 -18.32
N TRP A 144 10.57 5.78 -18.90
CA TRP A 144 11.33 4.73 -18.19
C TRP A 144 12.84 4.82 -18.51
N PRO A 145 13.76 4.58 -17.56
CA PRO A 145 13.54 4.15 -16.16
C PRO A 145 13.07 5.27 -15.23
N LEU A 146 12.27 4.89 -14.22
CA LEU A 146 11.77 5.84 -13.21
C LEU A 146 12.90 6.34 -12.31
N THR A 147 13.02 7.67 -12.18
CA THR A 147 13.89 8.31 -11.19
C THR A 147 13.26 8.28 -9.79
N HIS A 148 14.07 8.48 -8.75
CA HIS A 148 13.59 8.62 -7.37
C HIS A 148 12.56 9.77 -7.25
N GLU A 149 12.76 10.88 -7.97
CA GLU A 149 11.83 12.01 -7.98
C GLU A 149 10.50 11.66 -8.67
N GLN A 150 10.52 10.90 -9.78
CA GLN A 150 9.30 10.42 -10.43
C GLN A 150 8.55 9.42 -9.55
N ALA A 151 9.25 8.50 -8.87
CA ALA A 151 8.64 7.57 -7.91
C ALA A 151 7.99 8.33 -6.74
N LEU A 152 8.67 9.36 -6.22
CA LEU A 152 8.13 10.24 -5.19
C LEU A 152 6.95 11.09 -5.70
N GLU A 153 7.00 11.58 -6.94
CA GLU A 153 5.89 12.30 -7.57
C GLU A 153 4.66 11.40 -7.71
N VAL A 154 4.83 10.15 -8.15
CA VAL A 154 3.75 9.15 -8.24
C VAL A 154 3.17 8.83 -6.87
N ALA A 155 4.01 8.54 -5.86
CA ALA A 155 3.54 8.27 -4.51
C ALA A 155 2.78 9.46 -3.91
N GLN A 156 3.29 10.69 -4.10
CA GLN A 156 2.58 11.90 -3.70
C GLN A 156 1.32 12.15 -4.55
N TRP A 157 1.30 11.80 -5.84
CA TRP A 157 0.13 11.95 -6.72
C TRP A 157 -1.00 11.01 -6.31
N LEU A 158 -0.69 9.73 -6.07
CA LEU A 158 -1.64 8.75 -5.53
C LEU A 158 -2.23 9.24 -4.20
N LYS A 159 -1.39 9.76 -3.30
CA LYS A 159 -1.78 10.39 -2.02
C LYS A 159 -2.60 11.68 -2.21
N ARG A 160 -2.29 12.52 -3.21
CA ARG A 160 -3.02 13.76 -3.54
C ARG A 160 -4.37 13.53 -4.23
N CYS A 161 -4.55 12.39 -4.90
CA CYS A 161 -5.76 12.04 -5.62
C CYS A 161 -6.75 11.20 -4.81
N GLU A 162 -6.38 10.79 -3.58
CA GLU A 162 -7.04 9.71 -2.83
C GLU A 162 -7.06 8.37 -3.61
N LYS A 163 -6.31 8.28 -4.73
CA LYS A 163 -6.15 7.10 -5.60
C LYS A 163 -5.12 6.10 -5.11
N LEU A 164 -4.36 6.42 -4.08
CA LEU A 164 -4.03 5.40 -3.08
C LEU A 164 -5.30 5.09 -2.28
N HIS A 165 -6.33 4.59 -2.96
CA HIS A 165 -7.53 4.16 -2.28
C HIS A 165 -7.16 2.86 -1.58
N HIS A 166 -6.88 2.99 -0.29
CA HIS A 166 -7.02 1.98 0.78
C HIS A 166 -8.37 1.24 0.76
N LYS A 167 -9.24 1.60 -0.18
CA LYS A 167 -10.54 1.04 -0.46
C LYS A 167 -10.56 0.21 -1.76
N TYR A 168 -9.87 0.58 -2.84
CA TYR A 168 -9.99 -0.14 -4.13
C TYR A 168 -9.03 -1.34 -4.27
N VAL A 169 -7.77 -1.19 -3.84
CA VAL A 169 -6.83 -2.33 -3.79
C VAL A 169 -7.26 -3.30 -2.68
N PHE A 170 -7.80 -2.75 -1.58
CA PHE A 170 -8.40 -3.56 -0.52
C PHE A 170 -9.71 -4.20 -0.98
N GLU A 171 -10.74 -3.51 -1.49
CA GLU A 171 -11.99 -4.13 -1.98
C GLU A 171 -11.73 -5.32 -2.91
N VAL A 172 -10.84 -5.17 -3.90
CA VAL A 172 -10.47 -6.27 -4.81
C VAL A 172 -9.79 -7.43 -4.08
N LEU A 173 -8.88 -7.18 -3.13
CA LEU A 173 -8.21 -8.22 -2.35
C LEU A 173 -9.03 -8.74 -1.15
N GLU A 174 -10.05 -8.02 -0.71
CA GLU A 174 -11.00 -8.36 0.36
C GLU A 174 -12.12 -9.25 -0.16
N GLU A 175 -12.55 -9.04 -1.42
CA GLU A 175 -13.44 -9.93 -2.17
C GLU A 175 -12.76 -11.25 -2.58
N LEU A 176 -11.42 -11.29 -2.67
CA LEU A 176 -10.72 -12.55 -2.98
C LEU A 176 -10.86 -13.58 -1.82
N PRO A 177 -11.21 -14.84 -2.13
CA PRO A 177 -11.12 -15.95 -1.18
C PRO A 177 -9.67 -16.26 -0.80
N SER A 178 -9.47 -17.04 0.27
CA SER A 178 -8.13 -17.38 0.78
C SER A 178 -7.40 -18.45 -0.06
N LEU A 179 -8.15 -19.20 -0.88
CA LEU A 179 -7.67 -19.96 -2.03
C LEU A 179 -8.31 -19.35 -3.28
N VAL A 180 -7.51 -18.93 -4.27
CA VAL A 180 -8.00 -18.33 -5.51
C VAL A 180 -7.89 -19.30 -6.69
N ASP A 181 -9.03 -19.60 -7.31
CA ASP A 181 -9.11 -20.47 -8.48
C ASP A 181 -8.80 -19.69 -9.77
N VAL A 182 -7.88 -20.19 -10.61
CA VAL A 182 -7.40 -19.52 -11.83
C VAL A 182 -7.34 -20.52 -13.01
N PRO A 183 -8.05 -20.26 -14.12
CA PRO A 183 -7.93 -21.06 -15.33
C PRO A 183 -6.60 -20.78 -16.03
N ILE A 184 -5.97 -21.82 -16.58
CA ILE A 184 -4.78 -21.68 -17.42
C ILE A 184 -5.26 -21.41 -18.87
N PRO A 185 -4.91 -20.27 -19.49
CA PRO A 185 -5.45 -19.91 -20.81
C PRO A 185 -4.93 -20.83 -21.92
N GLU A 186 -5.79 -21.13 -22.89
CA GLU A 186 -5.39 -21.84 -24.11
C GLU A 186 -4.47 -20.97 -24.98
N GLY A 187 -3.24 -21.43 -25.21
CA GLY A 187 -2.28 -20.81 -26.13
C GLY A 187 -1.30 -19.82 -25.48
N SER A 188 -0.31 -19.38 -26.27
CA SER A 188 0.84 -18.60 -25.78
C SER A 188 0.86 -17.17 -26.31
N HIS A 189 -0.19 -16.38 -26.03
CA HIS A 189 -0.24 -14.97 -26.38
C HIS A 189 0.66 -14.13 -25.48
N ILE A 190 1.89 -13.89 -25.97
CA ILE A 190 3.05 -13.36 -25.22
C ILE A 190 2.87 -11.97 -24.58
N ASN A 191 1.78 -11.27 -24.90
CA ASN A 191 1.46 -9.93 -24.37
C ASN A 191 0.63 -9.95 -23.06
N GLU A 192 0.10 -11.12 -22.67
CA GLU A 192 -0.83 -11.28 -21.53
C GLU A 192 -0.29 -12.25 -20.46
N ASN A 193 0.96 -12.71 -20.61
CA ASN A 193 1.56 -13.81 -19.85
C ASN A 193 1.48 -13.58 -18.31
N PRO A 194 0.61 -14.32 -17.60
CA PRO A 194 0.42 -14.11 -16.16
C PRO A 194 1.56 -14.73 -15.37
N TYR A 195 1.86 -14.14 -14.21
CA TYR A 195 2.83 -14.66 -13.26
C TYR A 195 2.17 -14.86 -11.90
N LEU A 196 2.45 -15.99 -11.26
CA LEU A 196 2.17 -16.22 -9.84
C LEU A 196 3.51 -16.29 -9.10
N PHE A 197 3.76 -15.32 -8.21
CA PHE A 197 4.90 -15.35 -7.29
C PHE A 197 4.43 -15.96 -5.97
N ASN A 198 5.17 -16.96 -5.47
CA ASN A 198 4.69 -17.88 -4.43
C ASN A 198 5.19 -17.53 -3.01
N GLY A 199 4.87 -16.34 -2.51
CA GLY A 199 5.34 -15.79 -1.24
C GLY A 199 6.84 -15.44 -1.19
N ASP A 200 7.27 -14.88 -0.06
CA ASP A 200 8.63 -14.46 0.26
C ASP A 200 9.25 -13.49 -0.77
N PHE A 201 8.58 -12.36 -0.96
CA PHE A 201 9.02 -11.28 -1.86
C PHE A 201 9.95 -10.28 -1.16
N VAL A 202 10.02 -10.35 0.17
CA VAL A 202 10.68 -9.39 1.05
C VAL A 202 11.55 -10.11 2.10
N ASP A 203 12.33 -9.32 2.86
CA ASP A 203 13.39 -9.77 3.76
C ASP A 203 14.60 -10.41 3.04
N ARG A 204 15.70 -10.59 3.79
CA ARG A 204 16.98 -11.21 3.38
C ARG A 204 17.75 -10.42 2.33
N GLY A 205 17.16 -10.18 1.17
CA GLY A 205 17.63 -9.20 0.20
C GLY A 205 17.47 -7.77 0.72
N SER A 206 18.30 -6.85 0.23
CA SER A 206 18.29 -5.43 0.62
C SER A 206 17.66 -4.51 -0.44
N PHE A 207 16.84 -5.12 -1.29
CA PHE A 207 16.07 -4.49 -2.38
C PHE A 207 14.60 -4.93 -2.33
N SER A 208 14.11 -5.32 -1.14
CA SER A 208 12.75 -5.85 -0.95
C SER A 208 11.68 -4.82 -1.30
N VAL A 209 11.95 -3.53 -1.06
CA VAL A 209 11.10 -2.40 -1.49
C VAL A 209 10.94 -2.35 -3.00
N GLU A 210 12.03 -2.54 -3.76
CA GLU A 210 12.00 -2.48 -5.21
C GLU A 210 11.30 -3.70 -5.81
N VAL A 211 11.40 -4.87 -5.17
CA VAL A 211 10.67 -6.10 -5.56
C VAL A 211 9.16 -5.94 -5.34
N VAL A 212 8.73 -5.58 -4.13
CA VAL A 212 7.29 -5.48 -3.79
C VAL A 212 6.60 -4.27 -4.46
N ALA A 213 7.35 -3.34 -5.04
CA ALA A 213 6.84 -2.23 -5.84
C ALA A 213 6.63 -2.58 -7.33
N LEU A 214 6.92 -3.81 -7.77
CA LEU A 214 6.65 -4.27 -9.14
C LEU A 214 5.17 -4.60 -9.33
N TYR A 215 4.45 -3.77 -10.09
CA TYR A 215 3.05 -4.01 -10.48
C TYR A 215 2.88 -4.19 -12.01
N PRO A 216 3.23 -5.36 -12.58
CA PRO A 216 2.70 -5.81 -13.87
C PRO A 216 1.18 -5.95 -13.81
N LYS A 217 0.50 -5.79 -14.96
CA LYS A 217 -0.97 -5.92 -15.05
C LYS A 217 -1.52 -7.34 -14.84
N HIS A 218 -0.64 -8.35 -14.80
CA HIS A 218 -0.98 -9.77 -14.79
C HIS A 218 -0.14 -10.51 -13.72
N LEU A 219 0.01 -9.89 -12.54
CA LEU A 219 0.76 -10.44 -11.41
C LEU A 219 -0.19 -10.91 -10.31
N HIS A 220 -0.09 -12.19 -9.97
CA HIS A 220 -0.73 -12.85 -8.83
C HIS A 220 0.33 -13.11 -7.74
N LEU A 221 -0.09 -13.03 -6.48
CA LEU A 221 0.77 -13.17 -5.30
C LEU A 221 0.07 -14.09 -4.28
N THR A 222 0.74 -15.14 -3.80
CA THR A 222 0.40 -15.73 -2.49
C THR A 222 1.13 -15.01 -1.37
N ARG A 223 0.65 -15.18 -0.14
CA ARG A 223 1.40 -14.84 1.07
C ARG A 223 2.44 -15.92 1.37
N GLY A 224 3.68 -15.53 1.66
CA GLY A 224 4.72 -16.38 2.26
C GLY A 224 4.86 -16.16 3.75
N ASN A 225 5.84 -16.82 4.38
CA ASN A 225 6.09 -16.62 5.80
C ASN A 225 6.79 -15.28 6.07
N HIS A 226 7.52 -14.74 5.09
CA HIS A 226 8.15 -13.43 5.20
C HIS A 226 7.18 -12.26 4.98
N GLU A 227 5.97 -12.48 4.46
CA GLU A 227 4.88 -11.49 4.50
C GLU A 227 4.17 -11.45 5.89
N THR A 228 4.97 -11.34 6.96
CA THR A 228 4.53 -11.30 8.36
C THR A 228 5.32 -10.29 9.20
N LEU A 229 4.62 -9.64 10.14
CA LEU A 229 5.18 -8.62 11.02
C LEU A 229 6.37 -9.13 11.86
N ASN A 230 6.35 -10.42 12.23
CA ASN A 230 7.41 -11.01 13.05
C ASN A 230 8.69 -11.28 12.23
N MET A 231 8.57 -11.68 10.97
CA MET A 231 9.76 -11.86 10.11
C MET A 231 10.38 -10.51 9.73
N ASN A 232 9.56 -9.53 9.30
CA ASN A 232 10.06 -8.27 8.77
C ASN A 232 10.89 -7.45 9.77
N LYS A 233 10.58 -7.55 11.06
CA LYS A 233 11.35 -6.94 12.16
C LYS A 233 12.77 -7.51 12.31
N VAL A 234 12.97 -8.77 11.93
CA VAL A 234 14.21 -9.51 12.15
C VAL A 234 15.05 -9.56 10.87
N TYR A 235 14.42 -9.80 9.72
CA TYR A 235 15.12 -10.17 8.48
C TYR A 235 15.24 -9.04 7.43
N GLY A 236 14.82 -7.81 7.77
CA GLY A 236 15.30 -6.59 7.12
C GLY A 236 14.22 -5.66 6.53
N PHE A 237 13.06 -6.17 6.12
CA PHE A 237 12.07 -5.37 5.39
C PHE A 237 11.50 -4.20 6.23
N GLU A 238 11.30 -4.40 7.54
CA GLU A 238 10.88 -3.30 8.42
C GLU A 238 11.95 -2.19 8.44
N GLY A 239 13.22 -2.55 8.58
CA GLY A 239 14.34 -1.61 8.56
C GLY A 239 14.49 -0.93 7.20
N GLU A 240 14.32 -1.67 6.11
CA GLU A 240 14.45 -1.16 4.74
C GLU A 240 13.34 -0.13 4.44
N VAL A 241 12.08 -0.44 4.76
CA VAL A 241 10.96 0.49 4.56
C VAL A 241 11.06 1.70 5.49
N LYS A 242 11.54 1.54 6.73
CA LYS A 242 11.81 2.67 7.64
C LYS A 242 12.98 3.54 7.16
N HIS A 243 14.00 2.97 6.52
CA HIS A 243 15.16 3.68 5.97
C HIS A 243 14.82 4.42 4.66
N LYS A 244 14.15 3.75 3.72
CA LYS A 244 13.77 4.31 2.41
C LYS A 244 12.54 5.23 2.48
N TYR A 245 11.65 5.04 3.46
CA TYR A 245 10.42 5.83 3.62
C TYR A 245 10.09 6.25 5.06
N SER A 246 9.38 5.38 5.81
CA SER A 246 8.75 5.72 7.10
C SER A 246 8.10 4.51 7.77
N ALA A 247 7.90 4.57 9.09
CA ALA A 247 7.13 3.54 9.82
C ALA A 247 5.66 3.46 9.36
N GLN A 248 5.05 4.58 8.94
CA GLN A 248 3.68 4.58 8.40
C GLN A 248 3.57 3.83 7.07
N MET A 249 4.63 3.82 6.25
CA MET A 249 4.68 3.01 5.04
C MET A 249 4.83 1.52 5.38
N PHE A 250 5.62 1.18 6.40
CA PHE A 250 5.77 -0.21 6.83
C PHE A 250 4.44 -0.79 7.32
N ASN A 251 3.72 -0.07 8.19
CA ASN A 251 2.40 -0.49 8.65
C ASN A 251 1.44 -0.73 7.47
N LEU A 252 1.47 0.12 6.43
CA LEU A 252 0.65 -0.08 5.23
C LEU A 252 1.00 -1.39 4.49
N PHE A 253 2.28 -1.75 4.40
CA PHE A 253 2.67 -3.05 3.85
C PHE A 253 2.17 -4.21 4.71
N THR A 254 2.19 -4.10 6.04
CA THR A 254 1.61 -5.12 6.93
C THR A 254 0.12 -5.35 6.64
N GLU A 255 -0.69 -4.29 6.53
CA GLU A 255 -2.12 -4.41 6.18
C GLU A 255 -2.32 -5.04 4.78
N VAL A 256 -1.47 -4.70 3.79
CA VAL A 256 -1.52 -5.31 2.46
C VAL A 256 -1.15 -6.80 2.50
N PHE A 257 -0.15 -7.18 3.30
CA PHE A 257 0.23 -8.59 3.50
C PHE A 257 -0.88 -9.41 4.17
N HIS A 258 -1.75 -8.78 4.98
CA HIS A 258 -2.89 -9.45 5.62
C HIS A 258 -4.01 -9.82 4.62
N VAL A 259 -4.14 -9.11 3.49
CA VAL A 259 -5.16 -9.44 2.47
C VAL A 259 -4.68 -10.38 1.36
N LEU A 260 -3.36 -10.64 1.23
CA LEU A 260 -2.79 -11.58 0.25
C LEU A 260 -3.41 -12.99 0.40
N PRO A 261 -3.87 -13.64 -0.68
CA PRO A 261 -4.33 -15.04 -0.66
C PRO A 261 -3.28 -16.01 -0.12
N LEU A 262 -3.72 -17.10 0.52
CA LEU A 262 -2.82 -18.11 1.09
C LEU A 262 -2.44 -19.21 0.07
N ALA A 263 -3.30 -19.41 -0.94
CA ALA A 263 -3.12 -20.45 -1.95
C ALA A 263 -3.78 -20.05 -3.29
N TYR A 264 -3.37 -20.73 -4.37
CA TYR A 264 -4.04 -20.69 -5.68
C TYR A 264 -4.32 -22.11 -6.18
N CYS A 265 -5.44 -22.32 -6.87
CA CYS A 265 -5.68 -23.54 -7.64
C CYS A 265 -5.62 -23.21 -9.14
N LEU A 266 -4.66 -23.82 -9.86
CA LEU A 266 -4.51 -23.63 -11.30
C LEU A 266 -5.22 -24.76 -12.05
N GLY A 267 -6.14 -24.40 -12.94
CA GLY A 267 -6.86 -25.34 -13.80
C GLY A 267 -7.66 -26.42 -13.06
N GLU A 268 -8.08 -26.15 -11.82
CA GLU A 268 -8.75 -27.08 -10.89
C GLU A 268 -7.92 -28.32 -10.47
N GLU A 269 -6.66 -28.45 -10.91
CA GLU A 269 -5.84 -29.66 -10.75
C GLU A 269 -4.50 -29.44 -10.01
N VAL A 270 -4.01 -28.21 -9.93
CA VAL A 270 -2.71 -27.89 -9.30
C VAL A 270 -2.90 -26.92 -8.14
N LEU A 271 -2.57 -27.34 -6.92
CA LEU A 271 -2.58 -26.45 -5.75
C LEU A 271 -1.20 -25.80 -5.58
N VAL A 272 -1.16 -24.47 -5.46
CA VAL A 272 0.05 -23.68 -5.20
C VAL A 272 -0.05 -23.03 -3.82
N VAL A 273 0.94 -23.31 -2.96
CA VAL A 273 1.04 -22.81 -1.57
C VAL A 273 2.48 -22.40 -1.29
N HIS A 274 2.74 -21.46 -0.37
CA HIS A 274 4.13 -21.11 -0.06
C HIS A 274 4.83 -22.23 0.75
N GLY A 275 4.27 -22.53 1.92
CA GLY A 275 4.71 -23.55 2.88
C GLY A 275 4.34 -24.94 2.40
N GLY A 276 3.31 -25.57 2.94
CA GLY A 276 2.99 -26.95 2.56
C GLY A 276 1.65 -27.47 3.07
N LEU A 277 1.61 -28.77 3.33
CA LEU A 277 0.40 -29.49 3.71
C LEU A 277 0.24 -29.66 5.23
N PHE A 278 -0.86 -30.29 5.60
CA PHE A 278 -1.52 -30.13 6.90
C PHE A 278 -1.21 -31.23 7.92
N SER A 279 -1.36 -30.88 9.20
CA SER A 279 -1.37 -31.84 10.32
C SER A 279 -2.56 -32.80 10.28
N ARG A 280 -3.68 -32.34 9.70
CA ARG A 280 -4.92 -33.09 9.47
C ARG A 280 -4.93 -33.80 8.11
N ASP A 281 -5.59 -34.95 8.04
CA ASP A 281 -5.76 -35.77 6.83
C ASP A 281 -7.10 -35.54 6.09
N ASP A 282 -7.99 -34.76 6.69
CA ASP A 282 -9.35 -34.50 6.21
C ASP A 282 -9.53 -33.12 5.53
N VAL A 283 -8.49 -32.27 5.53
CA VAL A 283 -8.54 -30.89 5.03
C VAL A 283 -8.95 -30.81 3.56
N THR A 284 -9.92 -29.94 3.30
CA THR A 284 -10.51 -29.67 1.98
C THR A 284 -10.10 -28.32 1.40
N LEU A 285 -10.20 -28.16 0.07
CA LEU A 285 -10.04 -26.85 -0.59
C LEU A 285 -11.02 -25.79 -0.05
N ASP A 286 -12.24 -26.18 0.34
CA ASP A 286 -13.22 -25.26 0.90
C ASP A 286 -12.86 -24.78 2.32
N GLU A 287 -12.22 -25.61 3.15
CA GLU A 287 -11.62 -25.15 4.40
C GLU A 287 -10.48 -24.15 4.16
N ILE A 288 -9.70 -24.31 3.08
CA ILE A 288 -8.68 -23.31 2.69
C ILE A 288 -9.34 -22.01 2.23
N ARG A 289 -10.38 -22.08 1.38
CA ARG A 289 -11.17 -20.90 0.95
C ARG A 289 -11.75 -20.13 2.15
N ALA A 290 -12.20 -20.84 3.18
CA ALA A 290 -12.87 -20.30 4.36
C ALA A 290 -11.93 -19.72 5.45
N VAL A 291 -10.60 -19.83 5.33
CA VAL A 291 -9.67 -19.28 6.34
C VAL A 291 -9.74 -17.75 6.41
N ASP A 292 -10.03 -17.19 7.59
CA ASP A 292 -9.86 -15.76 7.83
C ASP A 292 -8.37 -15.40 7.98
N ARG A 293 -7.81 -14.93 6.86
CA ARG A 293 -6.38 -14.63 6.67
C ARG A 293 -5.95 -13.21 7.04
N ARG A 294 -6.90 -12.31 7.33
CA ARG A 294 -6.71 -10.86 7.56
C ARG A 294 -6.13 -10.55 8.95
N ARG A 295 -4.98 -11.15 9.22
CA ARG A 295 -4.27 -11.11 10.50
C ARG A 295 -2.83 -11.60 10.34
N GLU A 296 -2.03 -11.51 11.39
CA GLU A 296 -0.83 -12.33 11.50
C GLU A 296 -1.21 -13.82 11.61
N PRO A 297 -0.42 -14.75 11.04
CA PRO A 297 -0.71 -16.17 11.17
C PRO A 297 -0.68 -16.62 12.64
N PRO A 298 -1.58 -17.53 13.03
CA PRO A 298 -1.51 -18.20 14.34
C PRO A 298 -0.28 -19.12 14.41
N ASP A 299 0.05 -19.59 15.62
CA ASP A 299 1.10 -20.60 15.79
C ASP A 299 0.75 -21.94 15.11
N GLU A 300 -0.54 -22.33 15.12
CA GLU A 300 -1.03 -23.63 14.64
C GLU A 300 -2.23 -23.55 13.67
N GLY A 301 -2.48 -24.65 12.94
CA GLY A 301 -3.62 -24.81 12.03
C GLY A 301 -3.37 -24.33 10.59
N ILE A 302 -4.39 -24.46 9.74
CA ILE A 302 -4.33 -24.34 8.27
C ILE A 302 -3.51 -23.13 7.79
N MET A 303 -3.72 -21.94 8.37
CA MET A 303 -2.99 -20.71 7.99
C MET A 303 -1.49 -20.75 8.33
N SER A 304 -1.10 -21.41 9.42
CA SER A 304 0.31 -21.60 9.79
C SER A 304 0.96 -22.64 8.88
N GLU A 305 0.28 -23.76 8.66
CA GLU A 305 0.78 -24.92 7.90
C GLU A 305 0.99 -24.57 6.41
N LEU A 306 0.08 -23.76 5.82
CA LEU A 306 0.22 -23.19 4.47
C LEU A 306 1.43 -22.28 4.27
N LEU A 307 2.04 -21.77 5.35
CA LEU A 307 3.18 -20.86 5.31
C LEU A 307 4.48 -21.49 5.83
N TRP A 308 4.41 -22.52 6.68
CA TRP A 308 5.56 -23.05 7.42
C TRP A 308 5.85 -24.56 7.28
N SER A 309 4.93 -25.36 6.74
CA SER A 309 5.15 -26.81 6.62
C SER A 309 6.15 -27.16 5.51
N ASP A 310 7.01 -28.16 5.73
CA ASP A 310 7.99 -28.69 4.77
C ASP A 310 7.71 -30.16 4.40
N PRO A 311 8.06 -30.63 3.19
CA PRO A 311 8.03 -32.04 2.86
C PRO A 311 9.11 -32.83 3.63
N GLN A 312 8.93 -34.15 3.74
CA GLN A 312 9.97 -35.08 4.18
C GLN A 312 9.99 -36.36 3.33
N PRO A 313 11.15 -37.01 3.13
CA PRO A 313 11.23 -38.24 2.34
C PRO A 313 10.51 -39.45 2.96
N ALA A 314 10.33 -39.46 4.29
CA ALA A 314 9.70 -40.56 5.01
C ALA A 314 8.17 -40.37 5.09
N PRO A 315 7.37 -41.45 5.00
CA PRO A 315 5.93 -41.40 5.24
C PRO A 315 5.54 -40.85 6.62
N GLY A 316 4.30 -40.40 6.75
CA GLY A 316 3.71 -39.85 7.97
C GLY A 316 4.02 -38.36 8.17
N ARG A 317 4.14 -37.95 9.43
CA ARG A 317 4.38 -36.57 9.85
C ARG A 317 5.41 -36.51 10.98
N ALA A 318 6.17 -35.42 11.05
CA ALA A 318 7.13 -35.15 12.12
C ALA A 318 7.12 -33.66 12.55
N PRO A 319 7.65 -33.31 13.73
CA PRO A 319 7.83 -31.91 14.13
C PRO A 319 8.69 -31.14 13.13
N SER A 320 8.29 -29.91 12.79
CA SER A 320 9.04 -29.06 11.87
C SER A 320 10.42 -28.71 12.40
N LYS A 321 11.43 -28.79 11.52
CA LYS A 321 12.81 -28.31 11.76
C LYS A 321 12.87 -26.81 12.09
N ARG A 322 11.83 -26.05 11.75
CA ARG A 322 11.70 -24.60 11.97
C ARG A 322 11.08 -24.25 13.32
N GLY A 323 10.54 -25.23 14.06
CA GLY A 323 9.81 -25.03 15.31
C GLY A 323 8.35 -24.55 15.16
N VAL A 324 7.88 -24.37 13.92
CA VAL A 324 6.52 -23.97 13.54
C VAL A 324 6.12 -24.70 12.25
N GLY A 325 4.83 -25.01 12.08
CA GLY A 325 4.34 -25.95 11.06
C GLY A 325 4.77 -27.39 11.34
N LEU A 326 4.74 -28.25 10.32
CA LEU A 326 5.15 -29.66 10.42
C LEU A 326 6.00 -30.11 9.23
N SER A 327 6.66 -31.26 9.37
CA SER A 327 7.18 -32.02 8.23
C SER A 327 6.16 -33.10 7.81
N PHE A 328 5.85 -33.22 6.52
CA PHE A 328 4.82 -34.13 5.99
C PHE A 328 5.33 -35.04 4.84
N GLY A 329 4.88 -36.29 4.83
CA GLY A 329 5.37 -37.33 3.94
C GLY A 329 4.71 -37.40 2.55
N PRO A 330 5.23 -38.28 1.67
CA PRO A 330 4.66 -38.53 0.33
C PRO A 330 3.25 -39.14 0.38
N ASP A 331 2.92 -39.86 1.45
CA ASP A 331 1.60 -40.41 1.76
C ASP A 331 0.58 -39.31 2.12
N VAL A 332 0.97 -38.33 2.94
CA VAL A 332 0.15 -37.15 3.24
C VAL A 332 -0.16 -36.38 1.96
N THR A 333 0.84 -36.20 1.10
CA THR A 333 0.68 -35.57 -0.22
C THR A 333 -0.28 -36.36 -1.10
N ALA A 334 -0.13 -37.68 -1.17
CA ALA A 334 -1.00 -38.54 -1.97
C ALA A 334 -2.47 -38.51 -1.50
N ASN A 335 -2.70 -38.64 -0.19
CA ASN A 335 -4.04 -38.59 0.42
C ASN A 335 -4.73 -37.23 0.19
N PHE A 336 -4.01 -36.12 0.41
CA PHE A 336 -4.57 -34.78 0.21
C PHE A 336 -4.98 -34.52 -1.27
N LEU A 337 -4.13 -34.95 -2.23
CA LEU A 337 -4.43 -34.81 -3.65
C LEU A 337 -5.64 -35.65 -4.07
N GLU A 338 -5.68 -36.93 -3.67
CA GLU A 338 -6.79 -37.84 -3.96
C GLU A 338 -8.12 -37.35 -3.37
N ARG A 339 -8.11 -36.87 -2.13
CA ARG A 339 -9.28 -36.27 -1.45
C ARG A 339 -9.86 -35.07 -2.19
N ASN A 340 -9.01 -34.24 -2.80
CA ASN A 340 -9.39 -32.97 -3.40
C ASN A 340 -9.46 -33.00 -4.94
N GLY A 341 -9.28 -34.16 -5.58
CA GLY A 341 -9.33 -34.31 -7.04
C GLY A 341 -8.12 -33.74 -7.79
N LEU A 342 -7.03 -33.41 -7.08
CA LEU A 342 -5.86 -32.72 -7.61
C LEU A 342 -4.80 -33.69 -8.16
N LYS A 343 -3.97 -33.19 -9.08
CA LYS A 343 -2.79 -33.89 -9.63
C LYS A 343 -1.48 -33.55 -8.91
N LEU A 344 -1.29 -32.29 -8.51
CA LEU A 344 0.02 -31.74 -8.13
C LEU A 344 -0.09 -30.69 -7.01
N VAL A 345 0.88 -30.69 -6.08
CA VAL A 345 1.18 -29.56 -5.18
C VAL A 345 2.45 -28.86 -5.62
N VAL A 346 2.42 -27.53 -5.76
CA VAL A 346 3.60 -26.67 -5.97
C VAL A 346 3.87 -25.88 -4.69
N ARG A 347 5.13 -25.85 -4.25
CA ARG A 347 5.58 -25.12 -3.06
C ARG A 347 6.85 -24.29 -3.26
N SER A 348 7.21 -23.48 -2.26
CA SER A 348 8.48 -22.73 -2.22
C SER A 348 9.20 -22.94 -0.87
N HIS A 349 9.49 -21.88 -0.09
CA HIS A 349 9.98 -21.92 1.31
C HIS A 349 11.33 -22.63 1.63
N GLU A 350 11.86 -23.46 0.73
CA GLU A 350 13.16 -24.13 0.84
C GLU A 350 14.08 -23.76 -0.33
N VAL A 351 15.34 -23.46 -0.01
CA VAL A 351 16.42 -23.34 -1.01
C VAL A 351 16.72 -24.74 -1.55
N LYS A 352 16.76 -24.89 -2.88
CA LYS A 352 17.21 -26.11 -3.56
C LYS A 352 18.33 -25.74 -4.53
N ASP A 353 19.40 -26.53 -4.62
CA ASP A 353 20.61 -26.21 -5.42
C ASP A 353 20.31 -25.94 -6.89
N ALA A 354 19.37 -26.70 -7.47
CA ALA A 354 18.91 -26.56 -8.84
C ALA A 354 17.86 -25.44 -9.03
N GLY A 355 17.45 -24.75 -7.97
CA GLY A 355 16.29 -23.87 -7.93
C GLY A 355 14.94 -24.59 -7.88
N TYR A 356 14.94 -25.92 -7.92
CA TYR A 356 13.74 -26.74 -7.77
C TYR A 356 14.09 -28.15 -7.27
N GLU A 357 13.09 -28.88 -6.78
CA GLU A 357 13.15 -30.32 -6.52
C GLU A 357 11.78 -30.95 -6.84
N VAL A 358 11.78 -32.20 -7.31
CA VAL A 358 10.55 -32.97 -7.61
C VAL A 358 10.46 -34.10 -6.60
N GLU A 359 9.41 -34.06 -5.79
CA GLU A 359 9.27 -34.82 -4.56
C GLU A 359 7.97 -35.65 -4.59
N ALA A 360 7.73 -36.47 -3.55
CA ALA A 360 6.53 -37.31 -3.40
C ALA A 360 6.16 -38.16 -4.64
N GLY A 361 7.15 -38.60 -5.42
CA GLY A 361 6.94 -39.39 -6.65
C GLY A 361 6.37 -38.59 -7.82
N GLY A 362 6.64 -37.29 -7.88
CA GLY A 362 6.11 -36.37 -8.91
C GLY A 362 4.84 -35.63 -8.48
N LYS A 363 4.30 -35.92 -7.29
CA LYS A 363 3.10 -35.30 -6.73
C LYS A 363 3.35 -33.97 -6.01
N LEU A 364 4.61 -33.65 -5.70
CA LEU A 364 5.00 -32.37 -5.11
C LEU A 364 6.20 -31.79 -5.87
N VAL A 365 6.19 -30.48 -6.11
CA VAL A 365 7.32 -29.76 -6.70
C VAL A 365 7.65 -28.57 -5.82
N THR A 366 8.87 -28.51 -5.32
CA THR A 366 9.41 -27.32 -4.66
C THR A 366 10.12 -26.47 -5.71
N VAL A 367 9.79 -25.18 -5.79
CA VAL A 367 10.42 -24.21 -6.71
C VAL A 367 10.85 -22.95 -5.96
N PHE A 368 12.08 -22.51 -6.23
CA PHE A 368 12.77 -21.44 -5.52
C PHE A 368 13.44 -20.48 -6.51
N SER A 369 13.05 -19.21 -6.48
CA SER A 369 13.38 -18.23 -7.54
C SER A 369 14.47 -17.21 -7.17
N ALA A 370 15.16 -17.38 -6.03
CA ALA A 370 16.28 -16.53 -5.62
C ALA A 370 17.63 -17.25 -5.87
N PRO A 371 18.30 -17.05 -7.03
CA PRO A 371 19.63 -17.61 -7.29
C PRO A 371 20.69 -16.95 -6.41
N ASN A 372 21.73 -17.71 -6.05
CA ASN A 372 22.79 -17.33 -5.10
C ASN A 372 22.21 -16.67 -3.82
N TYR A 373 21.32 -17.38 -3.13
CA TYR A 373 20.58 -16.86 -1.99
C TYR A 373 21.51 -16.30 -0.89
N CYS A 374 21.12 -15.13 -0.36
CA CYS A 374 21.90 -14.32 0.59
C CYS A 374 23.35 -14.02 0.14
N ASP A 375 23.59 -13.96 -1.17
CA ASP A 375 24.89 -13.77 -1.83
C ASP A 375 25.92 -14.89 -1.58
N GLN A 376 25.54 -15.96 -0.83
CA GLN A 376 26.45 -16.97 -0.28
C GLN A 376 26.18 -18.42 -0.78
N MET A 377 24.93 -18.77 -1.10
CA MET A 377 24.53 -20.18 -1.25
C MET A 377 24.91 -20.84 -2.60
N GLY A 378 25.23 -20.06 -3.64
CA GLY A 378 25.60 -20.57 -4.97
C GLY A 378 24.50 -21.31 -5.75
N ASN A 379 23.29 -21.46 -5.20
CA ASN A 379 22.17 -22.16 -5.83
C ASN A 379 21.69 -21.47 -7.12
N LYS A 380 21.07 -22.23 -8.01
CA LYS A 380 20.28 -21.68 -9.13
C LYS A 380 18.90 -21.23 -8.65
N GLY A 381 18.28 -20.35 -9.44
CA GLY A 381 16.85 -20.06 -9.34
C GLY A 381 16.10 -20.87 -10.38
N ALA A 382 14.81 -21.14 -10.15
CA ALA A 382 13.93 -21.65 -11.19
C ALA A 382 12.53 -21.02 -11.13
N LEU A 383 11.82 -21.18 -12.23
CA LEU A 383 10.37 -20.95 -12.35
C LEU A 383 9.73 -22.15 -13.07
N LEU A 384 8.45 -22.38 -12.79
CA LEU A 384 7.62 -23.33 -13.53
C LEU A 384 6.82 -22.56 -14.59
N ARG A 385 6.76 -23.08 -15.81
CA ARG A 385 5.82 -22.61 -16.84
C ARG A 385 4.84 -23.73 -17.14
N PHE A 386 3.57 -23.51 -16.81
CA PHE A 386 2.47 -24.40 -17.11
C PHE A 386 1.94 -24.20 -18.55
N ASP A 387 1.27 -25.22 -19.08
CA ASP A 387 0.37 -25.12 -20.24
C ASP A 387 -1.08 -25.47 -19.86
N SER A 388 -1.99 -25.40 -20.84
CA SER A 388 -3.43 -25.56 -20.64
C SER A 388 -3.88 -26.98 -20.23
N ASN A 389 -2.97 -27.96 -20.19
CA ASN A 389 -3.24 -29.32 -19.69
C ASN A 389 -2.83 -29.50 -18.21
N CYS A 390 -2.40 -28.41 -17.55
CA CYS A 390 -1.74 -28.41 -16.23
C CYS A 390 -0.36 -29.10 -16.19
N ASP A 391 0.19 -29.50 -17.34
CA ASP A 391 1.58 -29.93 -17.47
C ASP A 391 2.53 -28.72 -17.33
N TYR A 392 3.76 -28.95 -16.85
CA TYR A 392 4.74 -27.88 -16.62
C TYR A 392 6.14 -28.19 -17.18
N VAL A 393 6.85 -27.13 -17.55
CA VAL A 393 8.29 -27.16 -17.83
C VAL A 393 9.05 -26.25 -16.88
N VAL A 394 10.13 -26.77 -16.29
CA VAL A 394 11.04 -25.98 -15.44
C VAL A 394 11.92 -25.10 -16.32
N LYS A 395 12.15 -23.85 -15.88
CA LYS A 395 13.17 -22.95 -16.43
C LYS A 395 14.09 -22.48 -15.32
N GLN A 396 15.33 -22.97 -15.34
CA GLN A 396 16.38 -22.57 -14.42
C GLN A 396 17.09 -21.31 -14.91
N PHE A 397 17.60 -20.51 -13.98
CA PHE A 397 18.41 -19.32 -14.22
C PHE A 397 19.44 -19.12 -13.11
N GLU A 398 20.43 -18.26 -13.37
CA GLU A 398 21.57 -18.03 -12.47
C GLU A 398 21.56 -16.57 -11.96
N ALA A 399 22.38 -16.28 -10.97
CA ALA A 399 22.43 -14.96 -10.34
C ALA A 399 23.02 -13.91 -11.30
N VAL A 400 22.50 -12.69 -11.23
CA VAL A 400 22.99 -11.54 -11.99
C VAL A 400 23.67 -10.53 -11.06
N PRO A 401 24.68 -9.76 -11.53
CA PRO A 401 25.35 -8.76 -10.69
C PRO A 401 24.40 -7.68 -10.17
N HIS A 402 24.50 -7.37 -8.88
CA HIS A 402 23.78 -6.31 -8.18
C HIS A 402 24.79 -5.31 -7.55
N PRO A 403 24.35 -4.14 -7.03
CA PRO A 403 25.25 -3.16 -6.42
C PRO A 403 26.01 -3.72 -5.20
N THR A 404 27.31 -4.00 -5.37
CA THR A 404 28.16 -4.70 -4.39
C THR A 404 28.42 -3.95 -3.07
N HIS A 405 28.04 -2.68 -2.98
CA HIS A 405 28.08 -1.91 -1.73
C HIS A 405 26.84 -2.13 -0.85
N VAL A 406 25.82 -2.80 -1.35
CA VAL A 406 24.63 -3.22 -0.60
C VAL A 406 24.72 -4.73 -0.39
N ARG A 407 24.90 -5.15 0.87
CA ARG A 407 24.95 -6.58 1.25
C ARG A 407 23.55 -7.12 1.55
N ALA A 408 23.34 -8.43 1.45
CA ALA A 408 22.20 -9.09 2.10
C ALA A 408 22.08 -8.70 3.58
N MET A 409 20.85 -8.71 4.13
CA MET A 409 20.52 -8.39 5.52
C MET A 409 20.96 -6.99 6.02
N GLN A 410 21.29 -6.04 5.14
CA GLN A 410 21.83 -4.72 5.51
C GLN A 410 20.92 -3.90 6.43
N TYR A 411 19.60 -4.12 6.35
CA TYR A 411 18.60 -3.40 7.15
C TYR A 411 18.02 -4.25 8.30
N ALA A 412 18.60 -5.43 8.59
CA ALA A 412 18.13 -6.35 9.61
C ALA A 412 18.34 -5.83 11.05
N GLY A 413 17.38 -6.11 11.93
CA GLY A 413 17.38 -5.67 13.32
C GLY A 413 18.19 -6.58 14.26
N GLY A 414 18.88 -5.98 15.23
CA GLY A 414 19.51 -6.69 16.34
C GLY A 414 20.51 -7.77 15.90
N MET A 415 20.32 -9.01 16.36
CA MET A 415 21.18 -10.14 15.96
C MET A 415 21.02 -10.54 14.48
N GLY A 416 19.98 -10.11 13.78
CA GLY A 416 19.80 -10.40 12.34
C GLY A 416 20.98 -9.91 11.51
N GLY A 417 21.46 -8.69 11.79
CA GLY A 417 22.68 -8.14 11.15
C GLY A 417 24.00 -8.76 11.63
N LEU A 418 23.98 -9.57 12.70
CA LEU A 418 25.17 -10.26 13.22
C LEU A 418 25.45 -11.59 12.50
N PHE A 419 24.40 -12.20 11.91
CA PHE A 419 24.49 -13.38 11.05
C PHE A 419 24.59 -13.01 9.55
N GLY A 420 24.59 -11.72 9.20
CA GLY A 420 24.84 -11.19 7.86
C GLY A 420 26.33 -10.87 7.62
N LEU A 421 27.20 -11.86 7.87
CA LEU A 421 28.66 -11.79 7.69
C LEU A 421 29.12 -12.81 6.64
#